data_AF-A0AAD2CKH0-F1
#
_entry.id   AF-A0AAD2CKH0-F1
#
_cell.length_a   1.000
_cell.length_b   1.000
_cell.length_c   1.000
_cell.angle_alpha   90.00
_cell.angle_beta   90.00
_cell.angle_gamma   90.00
#
_symmetry.space_group_name_H-M   'P 1'
#
loop_
_entity.id
_entity.type
_entity.pdbx_description
1 polymer ?
#
loop_
_entity_poly.entity_id
_entity_poly.type
_entity_poly.pdbx_seq_one_letter_code
_entity_poly.pdbx_strand_id
1 'polypeptide(L)'
;MVEHISRKGGRFLKLDGDGSSWVEVSMPEVREKITQMLRNLRRPRVSQQQKGCFATANHLPLLDETDIAPNDVLLGRKVSNDGNKRLRDMVENMAAEYDAATRGRKKEVVDSLMEQIKSSNGRFLRQVEGGRWQEVIDDAVIFSKVSSHFRNYRRHNKEGQSNSIN
;
A
#
# COMPACT_ATOMS: atom_id res chain seq x y z
N MET A 1 -29.20 -6.23 -13.68
CA MET A 1 -28.16 -5.75 -14.62
C MET A 1 -27.80 -6.81 -15.67
N VAL A 2 -27.29 -7.98 -15.28
CA VAL A 2 -26.90 -9.07 -16.22
C VAL A 2 -28.09 -9.57 -17.06
N GLU A 3 -29.24 -9.79 -16.42
CA GLU A 3 -30.47 -10.21 -17.09
C GLU A 3 -31.02 -9.18 -18.07
N HIS A 4 -30.74 -7.90 -17.83
CA HIS A 4 -31.18 -6.81 -18.71
C HIS A 4 -30.39 -6.78 -20.01
N ILE A 5 -29.09 -7.11 -19.95
CA ILE A 5 -28.21 -7.19 -21.12
C ILE A 5 -28.58 -8.41 -21.96
N SER A 6 -28.83 -9.55 -21.32
CA SER A 6 -29.30 -10.77 -22.01
C SER A 6 -30.67 -10.56 -22.66
N ARG A 7 -31.62 -9.90 -21.97
CA ARG A 7 -32.94 -9.53 -22.53
C ARG A 7 -32.87 -8.57 -23.72
N LYS A 8 -31.79 -7.78 -23.84
CA LYS A 8 -31.54 -6.89 -24.98
C LYS A 8 -30.75 -7.56 -26.11
N GLY A 9 -30.57 -8.89 -26.06
CA GLY A 9 -29.84 -9.65 -27.06
C GLY A 9 -28.31 -9.60 -26.92
N GLY A 10 -27.79 -9.10 -25.79
CA GLY A 10 -26.36 -9.12 -25.49
C GLY A 10 -25.88 -10.52 -25.12
N ARG A 11 -24.82 -10.99 -25.79
CA ARG A 11 -24.13 -12.26 -25.47
C ARG A 11 -22.85 -11.96 -24.70
N PHE A 12 -22.60 -12.74 -23.65
CA PHE A 12 -21.34 -12.68 -22.90
C PHE A 12 -20.41 -13.74 -23.47
N LEU A 13 -19.30 -13.31 -24.07
CA LEU A 13 -18.36 -14.20 -24.74
C LEU A 13 -17.04 -14.25 -23.96
N LYS A 14 -16.38 -15.40 -23.97
CA LYS A 14 -15.05 -15.62 -23.43
C LYS A 14 -14.19 -16.30 -24.49
N LEU A 15 -12.93 -15.88 -24.57
CA LEU A 15 -11.94 -16.54 -25.41
C LEU A 15 -11.75 -17.98 -24.93
N ASP A 16 -11.79 -18.92 -25.85
CA ASP A 16 -11.46 -20.31 -25.55
C ASP A 16 -9.99 -20.45 -25.12
N GLY A 17 -9.65 -21.59 -24.51
CA GLY A 17 -8.29 -21.86 -23.99
C GLY A 17 -7.20 -21.69 -25.05
N ASP A 18 -7.52 -22.01 -26.30
CA ASP A 18 -6.60 -21.91 -27.45
C ASP A 18 -6.62 -20.53 -28.12
N GLY A 19 -7.38 -19.59 -27.57
CA GLY A 19 -7.49 -18.20 -28.02
C GLY A 19 -8.09 -18.00 -29.42
N SER A 20 -8.55 -19.08 -30.04
CA SER A 20 -8.94 -19.10 -31.46
C SER A 20 -10.45 -18.95 -31.69
N SER A 21 -11.27 -19.08 -30.64
CA SER A 21 -12.72 -18.92 -30.76
C SER A 21 -13.32 -18.18 -29.56
N TRP A 22 -14.46 -17.52 -29.77
CA TRP A 22 -15.23 -16.86 -28.73
C TRP A 22 -16.41 -17.77 -28.36
N VAL A 23 -16.41 -18.27 -27.14
CA VAL A 23 -17.45 -19.17 -26.64
C VAL A 23 -18.41 -18.38 -25.75
N GLU A 24 -19.71 -18.68 -25.87
CA GLU A 24 -20.73 -18.05 -25.03
C GLU A 24 -20.65 -18.57 -23.60
N VAL A 25 -20.65 -17.64 -22.65
CA VAL A 25 -20.47 -17.91 -21.23
C VAL A 25 -21.82 -18.10 -20.57
N SER A 26 -21.90 -19.13 -19.72
CA SER A 26 -23.11 -19.39 -18.93
C SER A 26 -23.41 -18.23 -17.96
N MET A 27 -24.69 -17.94 -17.75
CA MET A 27 -25.13 -16.87 -16.85
C MET A 27 -24.57 -16.97 -15.41
N PRO A 28 -24.40 -18.18 -14.81
CA PRO A 28 -23.72 -18.32 -13.52
C PRO A 28 -22.27 -17.81 -13.54
N GLU A 29 -21.48 -18.12 -14.58
CA GLU A 29 -20.09 -17.65 -14.70
C GLU A 29 -20.02 -16.13 -14.92
N VAL A 30 -20.94 -15.56 -15.70
CA VAL A 30 -21.05 -14.10 -15.88
C VAL A 30 -21.34 -13.40 -14.55
N ARG A 31 -22.28 -13.93 -13.76
CA ARG A 31 -22.62 -13.39 -12.44
C ARG A 31 -21.43 -13.45 -11.48
N GLU A 32 -20.69 -14.55 -11.48
CA GLU A 32 -19.51 -14.70 -10.63
C GLU A 32 -18.41 -13.70 -11.03
N LYS A 33 -18.14 -13.55 -12.33
CA LYS A 33 -17.16 -12.57 -12.83
C LYS A 33 -17.54 -11.12 -12.47
N ILE A 34 -18.80 -10.75 -12.61
CA ILE A 34 -19.28 -9.41 -12.25
C ILE A 34 -19.23 -9.20 -10.74
N THR A 35 -19.62 -10.21 -9.96
CA THR A 35 -19.50 -10.15 -8.50
C THR A 35 -18.04 -10.00 -8.06
N GLN A 36 -17.13 -10.76 -8.68
CA GLN A 36 -15.69 -10.66 -8.44
C GLN A 36 -15.15 -9.28 -8.84
N MET A 37 -15.59 -8.74 -9.97
CA MET A 37 -15.26 -7.38 -10.40
C MET A 37 -15.73 -6.34 -9.37
N LEU A 38 -16.98 -6.41 -8.91
CA LEU A 38 -17.52 -5.50 -7.90
C LEU A 38 -16.80 -5.63 -6.55
N ARG A 39 -16.43 -6.85 -6.14
CA ARG A 39 -15.59 -7.10 -4.95
C ARG A 39 -14.20 -6.49 -5.13
N ASN A 40 -13.62 -6.60 -6.31
CA ASN A 40 -12.33 -5.99 -6.64
C ASN A 40 -12.41 -4.45 -6.67
N LEU A 41 -13.52 -3.87 -7.15
CA LEU A 41 -13.75 -2.42 -7.15
C LEU A 41 -13.94 -1.86 -5.73
N ARG A 42 -14.52 -2.64 -4.81
CA ARG A 42 -14.69 -2.26 -3.40
C ARG A 42 -13.44 -2.42 -2.55
N ARG A 43 -12.42 -3.11 -3.04
CA ARG A 43 -11.10 -3.14 -2.41
C ARG A 43 -10.26 -2.05 -3.06
N PRO A 44 -9.95 -0.92 -2.39
CA PRO A 44 -8.89 -0.07 -2.88
C PRO A 44 -7.64 -0.94 -3.01
N ARG A 45 -7.24 -1.21 -4.25
CA ARG A 45 -6.03 -1.97 -4.54
C ARG A 45 -4.87 -1.13 -4.03
N VAL A 46 -4.35 -1.49 -2.85
CA VAL A 46 -2.97 -1.17 -2.49
C VAL A 46 -2.05 -2.12 -3.28
N SER A 47 -2.12 -2.08 -4.61
CA SER A 47 -1.24 -2.84 -5.49
C SER A 47 -0.12 -1.94 -5.98
N GLN A 48 1.10 -2.47 -5.87
CA GLN A 48 2.41 -1.90 -6.19
C GLN A 48 2.60 -1.56 -7.68
N GLN A 49 1.64 -0.89 -8.31
CA GLN A 49 1.64 -0.63 -9.74
C GLN A 49 1.17 0.79 -10.02
N GLN A 50 1.98 1.78 -9.59
CA GLN A 50 2.01 3.07 -10.27
C GLN A 50 3.02 2.96 -11.42
N LYS A 51 2.65 2.21 -12.47
CA LYS A 51 3.18 2.43 -13.81
C LYS A 51 2.13 3.26 -14.54
N GLY A 52 2.44 4.54 -14.71
CA GLY A 52 1.84 5.45 -15.69
C GLY A 52 0.35 5.74 -15.59
N CYS A 53 -0.04 6.72 -14.77
CA CYS A 53 -0.95 7.83 -15.12
C CYS A 53 -1.45 8.58 -13.86
N PHE A 54 -0.62 9.49 -13.33
CA PHE A 54 -1.12 10.62 -12.53
C PHE A 54 -0.80 11.89 -13.29
N ALA A 55 -1.64 12.19 -14.29
CA ALA A 55 -1.68 13.50 -14.89
C ALA A 55 -2.32 14.46 -13.87
N THR A 56 -1.50 14.90 -12.89
CA THR A 56 -1.57 16.16 -12.10
C THR A 56 -0.71 16.03 -10.82
N ALA A 57 0.62 15.91 -10.91
CA ALA A 57 1.49 16.02 -9.73
C ALA A 57 2.96 16.39 -10.04
N ASN A 58 3.21 17.20 -11.07
CA ASN A 58 4.56 17.62 -11.46
C ASN A 58 5.09 18.87 -10.72
N HIS A 59 4.59 19.21 -9.54
CA HIS A 59 5.01 20.44 -8.83
C HIS A 59 5.93 20.22 -7.62
N LEU A 60 6.18 18.95 -7.22
CA LEU A 60 7.16 18.70 -6.16
C LEU A 60 8.56 18.54 -6.73
N PRO A 61 9.56 19.23 -6.16
CA PRO A 61 10.93 19.09 -6.60
C PRO A 61 11.39 17.64 -6.42
N LEU A 62 12.12 17.16 -7.43
CA LEU A 62 12.92 15.97 -7.27
C LEU A 62 14.15 16.35 -6.42
N LEU A 63 14.37 15.59 -5.37
CA LEU A 63 15.46 15.76 -4.42
C LEU A 63 16.61 14.84 -4.81
N ASP A 64 17.82 15.38 -4.76
CA ASP A 64 19.05 14.59 -4.86
C ASP A 64 19.47 14.09 -3.47
N GLU A 65 20.47 13.20 -3.40
CA GLU A 65 20.91 12.60 -2.13
C GLU A 65 21.39 13.64 -1.11
N THR A 66 21.89 14.80 -1.58
CA THR A 66 22.33 15.91 -0.74
C THR A 66 21.20 16.68 -0.08
N ASP A 67 19.97 16.58 -0.61
CA ASP A 67 18.79 17.30 -0.10
C ASP A 67 18.00 16.47 0.93
N ILE A 68 18.47 15.25 1.21
CA ILE A 68 17.87 14.35 2.19
C ILE A 68 18.35 14.76 3.58
N ALA A 69 17.42 15.24 4.40
CA ALA A 69 17.74 15.56 5.79
C ALA A 69 17.90 14.26 6.61
N PRO A 70 18.70 14.26 7.69
CA PRO A 70 18.83 13.10 8.58
C PRO A 70 17.49 12.64 9.18
N ASN A 71 16.53 13.56 9.36
CA ASN A 71 15.20 13.30 9.89
C ASN A 71 14.20 12.81 8.83
N ASP A 72 14.55 12.82 7.55
CA ASP A 72 13.68 12.34 6.49
C ASP A 72 13.56 10.81 6.54
N VAL A 73 12.37 10.29 6.27
CA VAL A 73 12.07 8.86 6.23
C VAL A 73 12.06 8.40 4.78
N LEU A 74 12.95 7.47 4.44
CA LEU A 74 13.13 6.98 3.09
C LEU A 74 12.31 5.71 2.84
N LEU A 75 11.24 5.85 2.08
CA LEU A 75 10.34 4.80 1.62
C LEU A 75 10.94 4.08 0.40
N GLY A 76 11.99 3.30 0.62
CA GLY A 76 12.69 2.54 -0.42
C GLY A 76 12.97 1.09 -0.03
N ARG A 77 13.49 0.29 -0.98
CA ARG A 77 13.94 -1.08 -0.68
C ARG A 77 15.34 -1.04 -0.06
N LYS A 78 15.52 -1.67 1.10
CA LYS A 78 16.81 -1.80 1.81
C LYS A 78 17.52 -0.47 2.08
N VAL A 79 16.75 0.59 2.31
CA VAL A 79 17.30 1.93 2.58
C VAL A 79 17.43 2.14 4.08
N SER A 80 18.63 2.49 4.53
CA SER A 80 18.93 2.75 5.94
C SER A 80 19.45 4.16 6.09
N ASN A 81 18.75 4.96 6.89
CA ASN A 81 19.15 6.29 7.30
C ASN A 81 18.66 6.53 8.74
N ASP A 82 19.01 7.67 9.31
CA ASP A 82 18.68 7.98 10.71
C ASP A 82 17.17 8.19 10.92
N GLY A 83 16.46 8.79 9.96
CA GLY A 83 15.00 8.86 9.99
C GLY A 83 14.32 7.48 10.00
N ASN A 84 14.83 6.52 9.23
CA ASN A 84 14.32 5.14 9.26
C ASN A 84 14.67 4.41 10.57
N LYS A 85 15.80 4.72 11.21
CA LYS A 85 16.10 4.21 12.56
C LYS A 85 15.08 4.75 13.56
N ARG A 86 14.87 6.07 13.59
CA ARG A 86 13.90 6.72 14.46
C ARG A 86 12.48 6.22 14.25
N LEU A 87 12.08 5.99 12.98
CA LEU A 87 10.80 5.36 12.66
C LEU A 87 10.69 3.96 13.28
N ARG A 88 11.74 3.13 13.23
CA ARG A 88 11.74 1.80 13.85
C ARG A 88 11.58 1.90 15.36
N ASP A 89 12.31 2.80 16.01
CA ASP A 89 12.24 3.00 17.47
C ASP A 89 10.83 3.46 17.89
N MET A 90 10.21 4.37 17.13
CA MET A 90 8.81 4.78 17.35
C MET A 90 7.84 3.63 17.18
N VAL A 91 8.02 2.80 16.14
CA VAL A 91 7.18 1.62 15.89
C VAL A 91 7.31 0.62 17.03
N GLU A 92 8.52 0.38 17.54
CA GLU A 92 8.77 -0.50 18.68
C GLU A 92 8.05 0.00 19.94
N ASN A 93 8.18 1.28 20.27
CA ASN A 93 7.53 1.89 21.43
C ASN A 93 5.99 1.84 21.35
N MET A 94 5.42 2.02 20.16
CA MET A 94 3.97 2.05 19.95
C MET A 94 3.38 0.69 19.56
N ALA A 95 4.20 -0.36 19.39
CA ALA A 95 3.76 -1.65 18.88
C ALA A 95 2.74 -2.34 19.79
N ALA A 96 2.95 -2.28 21.11
CA ALA A 96 2.03 -2.85 22.09
C ALA A 96 0.64 -2.20 21.99
N GLU A 97 0.59 -0.87 21.89
CA GLU A 97 -0.67 -0.13 21.71
C GLU A 97 -1.32 -0.49 20.37
N TYR A 98 -0.56 -0.55 19.28
CA TYR A 98 -1.06 -0.93 17.95
C TYR A 98 -1.64 -2.35 17.93
N ASP A 99 -1.03 -3.30 18.62
CA ASP A 99 -1.51 -4.68 18.65
C ASP A 99 -2.75 -4.85 19.52
N ALA A 100 -2.84 -4.14 20.65
CA ALA A 100 -4.03 -4.11 21.50
C ALA A 100 -5.21 -3.33 20.89
N ALA A 101 -4.92 -2.36 20.01
CA ALA A 101 -5.93 -1.49 19.41
C ALA A 101 -6.91 -2.23 18.47
N THR A 102 -8.15 -1.73 18.41
CA THR A 102 -9.14 -2.12 17.40
C THR A 102 -8.81 -1.48 16.05
N ARG A 103 -9.48 -1.91 14.97
CA ARG A 103 -9.20 -1.41 13.61
C ARG A 103 -9.26 0.13 13.48
N GLY A 104 -10.18 0.79 14.20
CA GLY A 104 -10.28 2.25 14.23
C GLY A 104 -9.11 2.88 14.98
N ARG A 105 -8.82 2.39 16.19
CA ARG A 105 -7.76 2.93 17.04
C ARG A 105 -6.35 2.73 16.46
N LYS A 106 -6.12 1.67 15.67
CA LYS A 106 -4.87 1.47 14.91
C LYS A 106 -4.59 2.62 13.96
N LYS A 107 -5.64 3.26 13.43
CA LYS A 107 -5.48 4.43 12.57
C LYS A 107 -4.89 5.59 13.37
N GLU A 108 -5.48 5.88 14.53
CA GLU A 108 -5.05 6.97 15.42
C GLU A 108 -3.60 6.80 15.91
N VAL A 109 -3.20 5.55 16.23
CA VAL A 109 -1.80 5.24 16.59
C VAL A 109 -0.83 5.60 15.45
N VAL A 110 -1.18 5.24 14.21
CA VAL A 110 -0.33 5.55 13.04
C VAL A 110 -0.36 7.04 12.72
N ASP A 111 -1.52 7.69 12.80
CA ASP A 111 -1.67 9.13 12.57
C ASP A 111 -0.82 9.93 13.56
N SER A 112 -0.84 9.56 14.85
CA SER A 112 0.00 10.18 15.89
C SER A 112 1.50 10.01 15.61
N LEU A 113 1.92 8.84 15.14
CA LEU A 113 3.31 8.60 14.75
C LEU A 113 3.72 9.50 13.57
N MET A 114 2.87 9.59 12.54
CA MET A 114 3.11 10.44 11.38
C MET A 114 3.22 11.92 11.77
N GLU A 115 2.36 12.38 12.67
CA GLU A 115 2.39 13.74 13.20
C GLU A 115 3.69 14.03 13.97
N GLN A 116 4.19 13.09 14.78
CA GLN A 116 5.47 13.23 15.48
C GLN A 116 6.67 13.35 14.53
N ILE A 117 6.64 12.65 13.38
CA ILE A 117 7.70 12.77 12.37
C ILE A 117 7.62 14.13 11.69
N LYS A 118 6.42 14.55 11.26
CA LYS A 118 6.18 15.84 10.62
C LYS A 118 6.53 17.01 11.55
N SER A 119 6.18 16.93 12.84
CA SER A 119 6.49 17.98 13.83
C SER A 119 7.99 18.14 14.10
N SER A 120 8.77 17.09 13.85
CA SER A 120 10.24 17.13 13.90
C SER A 120 10.91 17.52 12.58
N ASN A 121 10.14 18.13 11.67
CA ASN A 121 10.58 18.52 10.32
C ASN A 121 11.08 17.34 9.47
N GLY A 122 10.59 16.12 9.74
CA GLY A 122 10.88 14.93 8.94
C GLY A 122 9.87 14.77 7.81
N ARG A 123 10.35 14.56 6.59
CA ARG A 123 9.51 14.28 5.41
C ARG A 123 9.52 12.81 5.07
N PHE A 124 8.49 12.33 4.39
CA PHE A 124 8.47 10.98 3.82
C PHE A 124 8.84 11.04 2.35
N LEU A 125 9.98 10.46 2.00
CA LEU A 125 10.49 10.48 0.63
C LEU A 125 10.37 9.09 0.00
N ARG A 126 9.89 9.03 -1.23
CA ARG A 126 9.91 7.80 -2.05
C ARG A 126 10.97 7.92 -3.14
N GLN A 127 11.60 6.80 -3.47
CA GLN A 127 12.51 6.75 -4.60
C GLN A 127 11.71 6.74 -5.91
N VAL A 128 12.07 7.62 -6.84
CA VAL A 128 11.52 7.68 -8.20
C VAL A 128 12.55 7.15 -9.21
N GLU A 129 12.16 7.08 -10.48
CA GLU A 129 13.04 6.65 -11.55
C GLU A 129 14.27 7.56 -11.68
N GLY A 130 15.43 6.96 -11.95
CA GLY A 130 16.71 7.68 -12.04
C GLY A 130 17.40 7.94 -10.70
N GLY A 131 17.03 7.22 -9.63
CA GLY A 131 17.73 7.28 -8.33
C GLY A 131 17.38 8.49 -7.47
N ARG A 132 16.52 9.39 -7.98
CA ARG A 132 16.07 10.60 -7.28
C ARG A 132 14.98 10.30 -6.25
N TRP A 133 14.76 11.27 -5.38
CA TRP A 133 13.78 11.19 -4.30
C TRP A 133 12.66 12.19 -4.51
N GLN A 134 11.46 11.84 -4.06
CA GLN A 134 10.30 12.74 -4.12
C GLN A 134 9.53 12.64 -2.81
N GLU A 135 9.14 13.79 -2.28
CA GLU A 135 8.26 13.84 -1.12
C GLU A 135 6.89 13.23 -1.42
N VAL A 136 6.36 12.47 -0.47
CA VAL A 136 5.03 11.86 -0.53
C VAL A 136 4.06 12.76 0.23
N ILE A 137 3.14 13.41 -0.48
CA ILE A 137 2.06 14.22 0.13
C ILE A 137 0.89 13.33 0.56
N ASP A 138 0.68 12.20 -0.12
CA ASP A 138 -0.46 11.33 0.13
C ASP A 138 -0.30 10.56 1.46
N ASP A 139 -0.99 11.05 2.48
CA ASP A 139 -1.02 10.45 3.81
C ASP A 139 -1.53 9.00 3.78
N ALA A 140 -2.39 8.60 2.83
CA ALA A 140 -2.84 7.21 2.72
C ALA A 140 -1.70 6.27 2.30
N VAL A 141 -0.78 6.74 1.46
CA VAL A 141 0.43 5.99 1.06
C VAL A 141 1.38 5.85 2.24
N ILE A 142 1.64 6.94 2.97
CA ILE A 142 2.50 6.93 4.16
C ILE A 142 1.91 5.99 5.22
N PHE A 143 0.62 6.14 5.51
CA PHE A 143 -0.11 5.32 6.47
C PHE A 143 0.02 3.83 6.17
N SER A 144 -0.19 3.45 4.90
CA SER A 144 -0.07 2.06 4.46
C SER A 144 1.35 1.52 4.67
N LYS A 145 2.37 2.36 4.48
CA LYS A 145 3.76 2.00 4.77
C LYS A 145 4.03 1.86 6.26
N VAL A 146 3.69 2.84 7.08
CA VAL A 146 3.88 2.77 8.54
C VAL A 146 3.14 1.56 9.13
N SER A 147 1.90 1.31 8.71
CA SER A 147 1.14 0.10 9.09
C SER A 147 1.84 -1.20 8.67
N SER A 148 2.62 -1.19 7.59
CA SER A 148 3.44 -2.34 7.20
C SER A 148 4.64 -2.53 8.11
N HIS A 149 5.25 -1.44 8.63
CA HIS A 149 6.32 -1.53 9.63
C HIS A 149 5.84 -2.20 10.92
N PHE A 150 4.69 -1.80 11.47
CA PHE A 150 4.09 -2.49 12.64
C PHE A 150 3.87 -3.98 12.39
N ARG A 151 3.30 -4.33 11.23
CA ARG A 151 3.06 -5.73 10.87
C ARG A 151 4.35 -6.54 10.74
N ASN A 152 5.41 -5.95 10.15
CA ASN A 152 6.70 -6.59 10.01
C ASN A 152 7.41 -6.75 11.36
N TYR A 153 7.39 -5.72 12.19
CA TYR A 153 7.92 -5.75 13.56
C TYR A 153 7.32 -6.92 14.36
N ARG A 154 5.99 -7.06 14.33
CA ARG A 154 5.31 -8.17 14.99
C ARG A 154 5.73 -9.55 14.48
N ARG A 155 6.00 -9.70 13.17
CA ARG A 155 6.46 -10.97 12.60
C ARG A 155 7.85 -11.34 13.12
N HIS A 156 8.77 -10.38 13.10
CA HIS A 156 10.13 -10.60 13.58
C HIS A 156 10.20 -10.88 15.09
N ASN A 157 9.39 -10.20 15.90
CA ASN A 157 9.38 -10.45 17.34
C ASN A 157 8.77 -11.81 17.74
N LYS A 158 7.80 -12.32 16.96
CA LYS A 158 7.28 -13.68 17.18
C LYS A 158 8.32 -14.75 16.84
N GLU A 159 9.12 -14.52 15.80
CA GLU A 159 10.22 -15.42 15.41
C GLU A 159 11.37 -15.38 16.44
N GLY A 160 11.67 -14.21 17.02
CA GLY A 160 12.67 -14.05 18.08
C GLY A 160 12.34 -14.77 19.41
N GLN A 161 11.07 -14.79 19.82
CA GLN A 161 10.66 -15.53 21.03
C GLN A 161 10.63 -17.05 20.85
N SER A 162 10.51 -17.54 19.61
CA SER A 162 10.43 -18.98 19.30
C SER A 162 11.82 -19.66 19.28
N ASN A 163 12.89 -18.89 19.14
CA ASN A 163 14.27 -19.40 19.03
C ASN A 163 15.09 -19.33 20.34
N SER A 164 14.48 -18.96 21.48
CA SER A 164 15.13 -18.93 22.80
C SER A 164 14.75 -20.11 23.72
N ILE A 165 14.12 -21.17 23.18
CA ILE A 165 13.93 -22.44 23.89
C ILE A 165 14.75 -23.51 23.15
N ASN A 166 16.03 -23.62 23.50
CA ASN A 166 16.84 -24.84 23.39
C ASN A 166 18.17 -24.63 24.12
#